data_AF-A0A4R9H5B8-F1
#
_entry.id   AF-A0A4R9H5B8-F1
#
_cell.length_a   1.000
_cell.length_b   1.000
_cell.length_c   1.000
_cell.angle_alpha   90.00
_cell.angle_beta   90.00
_cell.angle_gamma   90.00
#
_symmetry.space_group_name_H-M   'P 1'
#
loop_
_entity.id
_entity.type
_entity.pdbx_description
1 polymer ?
#
loop_
_entity_poly.entity_id
_entity_poly.type
_entity_poly.pdbx_seq_one_letter_code
_entity_poly.pdbx_strand_id
1 'polypeptide(L)'
;MEIELAKKERLIRGMELGKKIVLHGVVLSQYYKSNVENYLRFCLEYYQKTDILPPSLSLIYSLLEMAFKENCRNSYYMEKGWDPLSSESFTEREAEFETNWDFSDPLKLKNRLKEEGSVLRTTIHHSGSGVSLEIANLAPITSEAEEALTEYLSRAKSYQDLSEYYEDYPFDEEGREIGIALAILQFKEIGLDPNLLRFDTMEGEHVFRLEIGFDGEILSLRTKLENDEDVRPFRFHSQAEKEGETISPWKISVCKICGRTVDDRIFFHTVPPDVSAKAKDLPFTEEVCAWCLSGYLKL
;
A
#
# COMPACT_ATOMS: atom_id res chain seq x y z
N MET A 1 3.63 9.48 -27.11
CA MET A 1 4.84 10.15 -26.59
C MET A 1 4.47 11.25 -25.58
N GLU A 2 3.66 12.26 -25.95
CA GLU A 2 3.24 13.33 -25.00
C GLU A 2 2.40 12.83 -23.81
N ILE A 3 1.50 11.87 -24.01
CA ILE A 3 0.65 11.30 -22.94
C ILE A 3 1.50 10.54 -21.90
N GLU A 4 2.59 9.90 -22.32
CA GLU A 4 3.49 9.20 -21.40
C GLU A 4 4.39 10.17 -20.63
N LEU A 5 4.86 11.25 -21.29
CA LEU A 5 5.59 12.32 -20.62
C LEU A 5 4.73 13.00 -19.54
N ALA A 6 3.49 13.38 -19.86
CA ALA A 6 2.58 14.01 -18.90
C ALA A 6 2.23 13.09 -17.72
N LYS A 7 2.11 11.77 -17.96
CA LYS A 7 1.93 10.78 -16.88
C LYS A 7 3.18 10.69 -16.00
N LYS A 8 4.37 10.67 -16.61
CA LYS A 8 5.65 10.63 -15.89
C LYS A 8 5.86 11.87 -15.03
N GLU A 9 5.57 13.07 -15.56
CA GLU A 9 5.65 14.33 -14.79
C GLU A 9 4.69 14.34 -13.60
N ARG A 10 3.46 13.84 -13.76
CA ARG A 10 2.50 13.71 -12.64
C ARG A 10 3.00 12.75 -11.58
N LEU A 11 3.62 11.64 -11.97
CA LEU A 11 4.20 10.68 -11.03
C LEU A 11 5.41 11.29 -10.30
N ILE A 12 6.32 11.96 -11.01
CA ILE A 12 7.47 12.65 -10.40
C ILE A 12 6.98 13.69 -9.37
N ARG A 13 6.03 14.54 -9.75
CA ARG A 13 5.44 15.51 -8.82
C ARG A 13 4.73 14.84 -7.64
N GLY A 14 4.12 13.67 -7.86
CA GLY A 14 3.57 12.85 -6.80
C GLY A 14 4.64 12.37 -5.81
N MET A 15 5.79 11.95 -6.33
CA MET A 15 6.95 11.52 -5.54
C MET A 15 7.55 12.68 -4.74
N GLU A 16 7.73 13.85 -5.37
CA GLU A 16 8.23 15.06 -4.69
C GLU A 16 7.33 15.48 -3.53
N LEU A 17 6.01 15.30 -3.68
CA LEU A 17 5.01 15.57 -2.66
C LEU A 17 4.85 14.44 -1.63
N GLY A 18 5.60 13.33 -1.75
CA GLY A 18 5.51 12.19 -0.84
C GLY A 18 4.16 11.46 -0.87
N LYS A 19 3.45 11.48 -2.01
CA LYS A 19 2.13 10.85 -2.12
C LYS A 19 2.26 9.34 -2.14
N LYS A 20 1.56 8.68 -1.21
CA LYS A 20 1.36 7.22 -1.29
C LYS A 20 0.55 6.84 -2.53
N ILE A 21 0.81 5.64 -3.04
CA ILE A 21 -0.06 5.01 -4.03
C ILE A 21 -0.86 3.90 -3.38
N VAL A 22 -2.12 3.81 -3.77
CA VAL A 22 -3.02 2.75 -3.34
C VAL A 22 -3.57 2.07 -4.59
N LEU A 23 -3.27 0.79 -4.74
CA LEU A 23 -3.86 -0.08 -5.74
C LEU A 23 -5.01 -0.83 -5.09
N HIS A 24 -6.17 -0.79 -5.74
CA HIS A 24 -7.34 -1.55 -5.33
C HIS A 24 -7.62 -2.64 -6.36
N GLY A 25 -7.75 -3.85 -5.87
CA GLY A 25 -8.07 -5.04 -6.64
C GLY A 25 -9.04 -5.92 -5.87
N VAL A 26 -9.53 -6.93 -6.59
CA VAL A 26 -10.30 -8.05 -6.03
C VAL A 26 -9.56 -9.36 -6.30
N VAL A 27 -8.85 -9.42 -7.43
CA VAL A 27 -8.12 -10.60 -7.90
C VAL A 27 -6.68 -10.23 -8.24
N LEU A 28 -5.78 -11.19 -8.05
CA LEU A 28 -4.37 -11.03 -8.42
C LEU A 28 -4.17 -11.27 -9.92
N SER A 29 -4.64 -10.33 -10.74
CA SER A 29 -4.45 -10.37 -12.18
C SER A 29 -3.02 -9.98 -12.60
N GLN A 30 -2.61 -10.35 -13.82
CA GLN A 30 -1.34 -9.90 -14.38
C GLN A 30 -1.24 -8.36 -14.43
N TYR A 31 -2.34 -7.66 -14.73
CA TYR A 31 -2.38 -6.20 -14.68
C TYR A 31 -2.11 -5.65 -13.28
N TYR A 32 -2.61 -6.31 -12.24
CA TYR A 32 -2.36 -5.91 -10.85
C TYR A 32 -0.88 -6.06 -10.51
N LYS A 33 -0.29 -7.25 -10.78
CA LYS A 33 1.14 -7.52 -10.58
C LYS A 33 2.01 -6.51 -11.33
N SER A 34 1.75 -6.31 -12.62
CA SER A 34 2.49 -5.33 -13.43
C SER A 34 2.36 -3.90 -12.94
N ASN A 35 1.20 -3.47 -12.42
CA ASN A 35 1.05 -2.12 -11.86
C ASN A 35 1.85 -1.94 -10.56
N VAL A 36 1.86 -2.94 -9.68
CA VAL A 36 2.68 -2.94 -8.46
C VAL A 36 4.16 -2.84 -8.84
N GLU A 37 4.61 -3.68 -9.78
CA GLU A 37 5.99 -3.66 -10.25
C GLU A 37 6.38 -2.34 -10.90
N ASN A 38 5.57 -1.82 -11.82
CA ASN A 38 5.86 -0.57 -12.50
C ASN A 38 5.99 0.59 -11.52
N TYR A 39 5.14 0.63 -10.49
CA TYR A 39 5.23 1.68 -9.49
C TYR A 39 6.44 1.51 -8.57
N LEU A 40 6.69 0.29 -8.08
CA LEU A 40 7.87 0.02 -7.26
C LEU A 40 9.16 0.35 -8.02
N ARG A 41 9.26 -0.10 -9.27
CA ARG A 41 10.36 0.23 -10.18
C ARG A 41 10.53 1.75 -10.31
N PHE A 42 9.44 2.47 -10.56
CA PHE A 42 9.48 3.92 -10.66
C PHE A 42 9.95 4.59 -9.36
N CYS A 43 9.51 4.13 -8.19
CA CYS A 43 9.98 4.62 -6.90
C CYS A 43 11.49 4.36 -6.73
N LEU A 44 11.94 3.15 -6.99
CA LEU A 44 13.34 2.76 -6.84
C LEU A 44 14.26 3.48 -7.84
N GLU A 45 13.81 3.69 -9.07
CA GLU A 45 14.52 4.52 -10.06
C GLU A 45 14.66 5.97 -9.59
N TYR A 46 13.59 6.56 -9.04
CA TYR A 46 13.61 7.92 -8.50
C TYR A 46 14.66 8.09 -7.39
N TYR A 47 14.82 7.07 -6.54
CA TYR A 47 15.81 7.08 -5.45
C TYR A 47 17.16 6.44 -5.81
N GLN A 48 17.36 6.00 -7.06
CA GLN A 48 18.59 5.36 -7.54
C GLN A 48 18.93 4.06 -6.77
N LYS A 49 17.92 3.26 -6.46
CA LYS A 49 17.99 2.03 -5.62
C LYS A 49 17.40 0.82 -6.35
N THR A 50 17.72 0.68 -7.64
CA THR A 50 17.10 -0.31 -8.55
C THR A 50 17.55 -1.75 -8.32
N ASP A 51 18.69 -1.95 -7.67
CA ASP A 51 19.27 -3.22 -7.28
C ASP A 51 18.37 -4.02 -6.33
N ILE A 52 17.58 -3.33 -5.51
CA ILE A 52 16.66 -3.94 -4.54
C ILE A 52 15.37 -4.45 -5.20
N LEU A 53 15.09 -4.08 -6.46
CA LEU A 53 13.81 -4.38 -7.11
C LEU A 53 13.54 -5.90 -7.26
N PRO A 54 14.45 -6.73 -7.81
CA PRO A 54 14.16 -8.15 -8.00
C PRO A 54 13.81 -8.93 -6.71
N PRO A 55 14.62 -8.86 -5.62
CA PRO A 55 14.25 -9.53 -4.38
C PRO A 55 12.96 -8.96 -3.79
N SER A 56 12.77 -7.63 -3.84
CA SER A 56 11.53 -6.99 -3.39
C SER A 56 10.30 -7.54 -4.10
N LEU A 57 10.33 -7.67 -5.42
CA LEU A 57 9.23 -8.23 -6.20
C LEU A 57 8.97 -9.69 -5.85
N SER A 58 10.02 -10.49 -5.63
CA SER A 58 9.90 -11.88 -5.20
C SER A 58 9.05 -11.98 -3.93
N LEU A 59 9.39 -11.21 -2.89
CA LEU A 59 8.66 -11.21 -1.63
C LEU A 59 7.24 -10.63 -1.79
N ILE A 60 7.11 -9.49 -2.47
CA ILE A 60 5.81 -8.83 -2.68
C ILE A 60 4.84 -9.75 -3.43
N TYR A 61 5.30 -10.49 -4.43
CA TYR A 61 4.45 -11.42 -5.18
C TYR A 61 4.04 -12.61 -4.32
N SER A 62 4.93 -13.19 -3.51
CA SER A 62 4.58 -14.25 -2.57
C SER A 62 3.53 -13.78 -1.54
N LEU A 63 3.65 -12.55 -1.02
CA LEU A 63 2.67 -11.96 -0.10
C LEU A 63 1.33 -11.65 -0.78
N LEU A 64 1.35 -11.17 -2.03
CA LEU A 64 0.14 -10.95 -2.82
C LEU A 64 -0.60 -12.25 -3.12
N GLU A 65 0.14 -13.31 -3.43
CA GLU A 65 -0.40 -14.65 -3.66
C GLU A 65 -1.04 -15.20 -2.39
N MET A 66 -0.40 -15.03 -1.24
CA MET A 66 -0.97 -15.39 0.07
C MET A 66 -2.29 -14.65 0.34
N ALA A 67 -2.30 -13.32 0.26
CA ALA A 67 -3.51 -12.52 0.51
C ALA A 67 -4.65 -12.86 -0.48
N PHE A 68 -4.32 -13.16 -1.74
CA PHE A 68 -5.29 -13.61 -2.73
C PHE A 68 -5.80 -15.03 -2.46
N LYS A 69 -4.93 -15.93 -2.03
CA LYS A 69 -5.25 -17.30 -1.63
C LYS A 69 -6.23 -17.32 -0.46
N GLU A 70 -6.03 -16.46 0.54
CA GLU A 70 -6.98 -16.31 1.65
C GLU A 70 -8.38 -15.88 1.19
N ASN A 71 -8.47 -14.90 0.27
CA ASN A 71 -9.75 -14.50 -0.34
C ASN A 71 -10.42 -15.69 -1.06
N CYS A 72 -9.63 -16.47 -1.81
CA CYS A 72 -10.11 -17.64 -2.54
C CYS A 72 -10.59 -18.75 -1.60
N ARG A 73 -9.83 -19.03 -0.53
CA ARG A 73 -10.20 -20.01 0.50
C ARG A 73 -11.52 -19.65 1.16
N ASN A 74 -11.67 -18.39 1.56
CA ASN A 74 -12.92 -17.92 2.16
C ASN A 74 -14.11 -18.09 1.19
N SER A 75 -13.91 -17.73 -0.08
CA SER A 75 -14.90 -17.94 -1.15
C SER A 75 -15.28 -19.41 -1.30
N TYR A 76 -14.29 -20.31 -1.30
CA TYR A 76 -14.49 -21.76 -1.38
C TYR A 76 -15.31 -22.30 -0.19
N TYR A 77 -14.97 -21.87 1.02
CA TYR A 77 -15.65 -22.31 2.24
C TYR A 77 -17.11 -21.87 2.23
N MET A 78 -17.38 -20.63 1.81
CA MET A 78 -18.75 -20.12 1.64
C MET A 78 -19.54 -20.95 0.62
N GLU A 79 -18.92 -21.41 -0.48
CA GLU A 79 -19.57 -22.29 -1.45
C GLU A 79 -20.03 -23.62 -0.85
N LYS A 80 -19.18 -24.17 0.04
CA LYS A 80 -19.40 -25.45 0.70
C LYS A 80 -20.33 -25.34 1.92
N GLY A 81 -20.73 -24.12 2.29
CA GLY A 81 -21.50 -23.86 3.50
C GLY A 81 -20.70 -24.07 4.78
N TRP A 82 -19.36 -24.00 4.71
CA TRP A 82 -18.48 -24.06 5.87
C TRP A 82 -18.32 -22.67 6.47
N ASP A 83 -18.27 -22.61 7.80
CA ASP A 83 -17.95 -21.38 8.51
C ASP A 83 -16.44 -21.11 8.44
N PRO A 84 -16.01 -19.98 7.83
CA PRO A 84 -14.61 -19.59 7.74
C PRO A 84 -13.91 -19.34 9.08
N LEU A 85 -14.67 -19.13 10.15
CA LEU A 85 -14.14 -18.90 11.50
C LEU A 85 -14.13 -20.16 12.37
N SER A 86 -14.63 -21.29 11.85
CA SER A 86 -14.65 -22.55 12.57
C SER A 86 -13.32 -23.29 12.44
N SER A 87 -12.72 -23.66 13.57
CA SER A 87 -11.54 -24.55 13.62
C SER A 87 -11.87 -26.03 13.42
N GLU A 88 -13.15 -26.40 13.37
CA GLU A 88 -13.56 -27.79 13.17
C GLU A 88 -13.15 -28.27 11.77
N SER A 89 -12.41 -29.38 11.72
CA SER A 89 -11.87 -29.96 10.47
C SER A 89 -11.00 -28.98 9.66
N PHE A 90 -10.33 -28.00 10.29
CA PHE A 90 -9.49 -27.03 9.59
C PHE A 90 -8.47 -27.72 8.66
N THR A 91 -7.70 -28.69 9.17
CA THR A 91 -6.70 -29.44 8.40
C THR A 91 -7.31 -30.17 7.19
N GLU A 92 -8.48 -30.78 7.36
CA GLU A 92 -9.17 -31.53 6.29
C GLU A 92 -9.69 -30.58 5.21
N ARG A 93 -10.29 -29.45 5.62
CA ARG A 93 -10.81 -28.41 4.72
C ARG A 93 -9.69 -27.73 3.95
N GLU A 94 -8.55 -27.49 4.59
CA GLU A 94 -7.39 -26.91 3.94
C GLU A 94 -6.80 -27.86 2.91
N ALA A 95 -6.62 -29.14 3.24
CA ALA A 95 -6.18 -30.15 2.29
C ALA A 95 -7.15 -30.27 1.09
N GLU A 96 -8.47 -30.18 1.33
CA GLU A 96 -9.46 -30.16 0.25
C GLU A 96 -9.34 -28.91 -0.61
N PHE A 97 -9.16 -27.73 -0.02
CA PHE A 97 -8.99 -26.48 -0.74
C PHE A 97 -7.73 -26.50 -1.62
N GLU A 98 -6.58 -26.88 -1.07
CA GLU A 98 -5.32 -26.98 -1.81
C GLU A 98 -5.40 -27.93 -3.01
N THR A 99 -6.13 -29.04 -2.86
CA THR A 99 -6.24 -30.06 -3.91
C THR A 99 -7.21 -29.65 -5.02
N ASN A 100 -8.29 -28.95 -4.68
CA ASN A 100 -9.40 -28.71 -5.62
C ASN A 100 -9.44 -27.30 -6.20
N TRP A 101 -8.72 -26.34 -5.61
CA TRP A 101 -8.79 -24.96 -6.07
C TRP A 101 -7.87 -24.69 -7.27
N ASP A 102 -8.44 -24.08 -8.31
CA ASP A 102 -7.72 -23.70 -9.53
C ASP A 102 -7.30 -22.22 -9.50
N PHE A 103 -5.99 -21.99 -9.34
CA PHE A 103 -5.40 -20.64 -9.36
C PHE A 103 -5.04 -20.15 -10.78
N SER A 104 -5.27 -20.95 -11.85
CA SER A 104 -4.76 -20.67 -13.19
C SER A 104 -5.41 -19.46 -13.88
N ASP A 105 -6.65 -19.11 -13.52
CA ASP A 105 -7.37 -17.97 -14.10
C ASP A 105 -8.09 -17.12 -13.04
N PRO A 106 -7.35 -16.20 -12.38
CA PRO A 106 -7.91 -15.30 -11.38
C PRO A 106 -9.06 -14.42 -11.90
N LEU A 107 -9.15 -14.17 -13.20
CA LEU A 107 -10.16 -13.25 -13.75
C LEU A 107 -11.57 -13.86 -13.74
N LYS A 108 -11.70 -15.19 -13.82
CA LYS A 108 -13.00 -15.88 -13.68
C LYS A 108 -13.65 -15.64 -12.33
N LEU A 109 -12.84 -15.47 -11.28
CA LEU A 109 -13.30 -15.29 -9.90
C LEU A 109 -13.72 -13.86 -9.58
N LYS A 110 -13.39 -12.90 -10.46
CA LYS A 110 -13.53 -11.47 -10.16
C LYS A 110 -14.92 -11.04 -9.73
N ASN A 111 -15.96 -11.50 -10.43
CA ASN A 111 -17.33 -11.08 -10.12
C ASN A 111 -17.78 -11.66 -8.78
N ARG A 112 -17.52 -12.95 -8.56
CA ARG A 112 -17.85 -13.65 -7.33
C ARG A 112 -17.18 -13.03 -6.11
N LEU A 113 -15.85 -12.92 -6.13
CA LEU A 113 -15.09 -12.34 -5.02
C LEU A 113 -15.51 -10.88 -4.75
N LYS A 114 -15.94 -10.14 -5.79
CA LYS A 114 -16.46 -8.79 -5.62
C LYS A 114 -17.83 -8.76 -4.94
N GLU A 115 -18.73 -9.69 -5.29
CA GLU A 115 -20.05 -9.83 -4.67
C GLU A 115 -19.94 -10.24 -3.20
N GLU A 116 -18.95 -11.08 -2.88
CA GLU A 116 -18.60 -11.50 -1.52
C GLU A 116 -17.88 -10.42 -0.71
N GLY A 117 -17.55 -9.27 -1.32
CA GLY A 117 -16.90 -8.15 -0.64
C GLY A 117 -15.39 -8.34 -0.43
N SER A 118 -14.76 -9.30 -1.10
CA SER A 118 -13.31 -9.51 -1.01
C SER A 118 -12.54 -8.30 -1.55
N VAL A 119 -11.43 -8.00 -0.90
CA VAL A 119 -10.52 -6.90 -1.24
C VAL A 119 -9.11 -7.43 -1.33
N LEU A 120 -8.37 -6.92 -2.31
CA LEU A 120 -6.92 -7.01 -2.38
C LEU A 120 -6.39 -5.58 -2.56
N ARG A 121 -5.76 -5.03 -1.55
CA ARG A 121 -5.27 -3.65 -1.54
C ARG A 121 -3.76 -3.64 -1.36
N THR A 122 -3.07 -2.86 -2.17
CA THR A 122 -1.63 -2.62 -2.01
C THR A 122 -1.37 -1.14 -1.85
N THR A 123 -0.88 -0.75 -0.69
CA THR A 123 -0.46 0.63 -0.40
C THR A 123 1.06 0.70 -0.50
N ILE A 124 1.59 1.67 -1.24
CA ILE A 124 3.03 1.89 -1.39
C ILE A 124 3.34 3.29 -0.89
N HIS A 125 4.05 3.34 0.24
CA HIS A 125 4.65 4.52 0.82
C HIS A 125 6.11 4.60 0.39
N HIS A 126 6.59 5.80 0.11
CA HIS A 126 7.98 5.99 -0.28
C HIS A 126 8.52 7.25 0.35
N SER A 127 9.83 7.26 0.58
CA SER A 127 10.56 8.42 1.06
C SER A 127 12.03 8.28 0.70
N GLY A 128 12.82 9.33 0.94
CA GLY A 128 14.27 9.25 0.76
C GLY A 128 14.98 8.24 1.67
N SER A 129 14.36 7.73 2.73
CA SER A 129 14.96 6.68 3.57
C SER A 129 14.60 5.26 3.11
N GLY A 130 13.61 5.11 2.23
CA GLY A 130 13.19 3.81 1.71
C GLY A 130 11.72 3.74 1.32
N VAL A 131 11.26 2.52 1.08
CA VAL A 131 9.89 2.20 0.62
C VAL A 131 9.21 1.31 1.67
N SER A 132 7.93 1.56 1.94
CA SER A 132 7.09 0.67 2.74
C SER A 132 5.88 0.25 1.92
N LEU A 133 5.55 -1.03 1.96
CA LEU A 133 4.42 -1.62 1.29
C LEU A 133 3.47 -2.24 2.32
N GLU A 134 2.18 -2.05 2.11
CA GLU A 134 1.13 -2.74 2.84
C GLU A 134 0.29 -3.54 1.84
N ILE A 135 0.13 -4.83 2.06
CA ILE A 135 -0.76 -5.71 1.29
C ILE A 135 -1.86 -6.14 2.24
N ALA A 136 -3.10 -5.79 1.91
CA ALA A 136 -4.25 -6.03 2.77
C ALA A 136 -5.38 -6.78 2.06
N ASN A 137 -6.04 -7.66 2.80
CA ASN A 137 -7.27 -8.34 2.44
C ASN A 137 -8.25 -8.38 3.63
N LEU A 138 -9.49 -8.75 3.35
CA LEU A 138 -10.60 -8.81 4.33
C LEU A 138 -11.10 -10.25 4.54
N ALA A 139 -10.33 -11.25 4.11
CA ALA A 139 -10.75 -12.63 4.26
C ALA A 139 -10.66 -13.01 5.75
N PRO A 140 -11.75 -13.45 6.41
CA PRO A 140 -11.65 -13.97 7.76
C PRO A 140 -10.73 -15.20 7.80
N ILE A 141 -9.90 -15.29 8.84
CA ILE A 141 -9.14 -16.49 9.17
C ILE A 141 -9.45 -16.92 10.60
N THR A 142 -9.29 -18.21 10.88
CA THR A 142 -9.35 -18.74 12.25
C THR A 142 -8.13 -18.29 13.04
N SER A 143 -8.23 -18.26 14.37
CA SER A 143 -7.06 -18.01 15.24
C SER A 143 -5.95 -19.02 15.02
N GLU A 144 -6.29 -20.28 14.74
CA GLU A 144 -5.34 -21.34 14.42
C GLU A 144 -4.57 -21.06 13.12
N ALA A 145 -5.25 -20.58 12.08
CA ALA A 145 -4.61 -20.18 10.83
C ALA A 145 -3.72 -18.94 11.00
N GLU A 146 -4.14 -17.98 11.84
CA GLU A 146 -3.35 -16.80 12.18
C GLU A 146 -2.06 -17.17 12.94
N GLU A 147 -2.16 -18.07 13.92
CA GLU A 147 -1.02 -18.62 14.67
C GLU A 147 -0.06 -19.36 13.74
N ALA A 148 -0.59 -20.23 12.87
CA ALA A 148 0.22 -20.98 11.90
C ALA A 148 0.96 -20.06 10.91
N LEU A 149 0.30 -19.02 10.39
CA LEU A 149 0.94 -18.03 9.51
C LEU A 149 2.01 -17.25 10.26
N THR A 150 1.75 -16.83 11.49
CA THR A 150 2.70 -16.09 12.32
C THR A 150 3.94 -16.93 12.61
N GLU A 151 3.75 -18.21 12.95
CA GLU A 151 4.84 -19.16 13.17
C GLU A 151 5.65 -19.38 11.89
N TYR A 152 4.98 -19.60 10.76
CA TYR A 152 5.63 -19.75 9.45
C TYR A 152 6.51 -18.54 9.12
N LEU A 153 5.97 -17.31 9.24
CA LEU A 153 6.73 -16.09 8.98
C LEU A 153 7.91 -15.95 9.96
N SER A 154 7.76 -16.36 11.21
CA SER A 154 8.84 -16.34 12.21
C SER A 154 9.97 -17.29 11.83
N ARG A 155 9.64 -18.53 11.46
CA ARG A 155 10.64 -19.54 11.03
C ARG A 155 11.32 -19.14 9.72
N ALA A 156 10.54 -18.63 8.77
CA ALA A 156 11.06 -18.11 7.49
C ALA A 156 12.12 -17.02 7.69
N LYS A 157 11.93 -16.15 8.69
CA LYS A 157 12.92 -15.12 9.08
C LYS A 157 14.17 -15.70 9.76
N SER A 158 14.11 -16.87 10.38
CA SER A 158 15.29 -17.50 10.98
C SER A 158 16.13 -18.31 9.99
N TYR A 159 15.55 -18.78 8.89
CA TYR A 159 16.24 -19.70 7.98
C TYR A 159 17.56 -19.17 7.44
N GLN A 160 18.62 -19.98 7.53
CA GLN A 160 19.93 -19.66 6.93
C GLN A 160 20.03 -20.13 5.49
N ASP A 161 19.36 -21.24 5.17
CA ASP A 161 19.29 -21.79 3.83
C ASP A 161 17.96 -22.52 3.62
N LEU A 162 17.76 -23.01 2.39
CA LEU A 162 16.51 -23.65 1.98
C LEU A 162 16.31 -25.04 2.60
N SER A 163 17.36 -25.69 3.11
CA SER A 163 17.23 -27.02 3.71
C SER A 163 16.46 -26.96 5.03
N GLU A 164 16.70 -25.93 5.85
CA GLU A 164 15.97 -25.70 7.11
C GLU A 164 14.44 -25.58 6.90
N TYR A 165 14.01 -25.01 5.76
CA TYR A 165 12.59 -24.99 5.40
C TYR A 165 12.00 -26.40 5.27
N TYR A 166 12.68 -27.30 4.55
CA TYR A 166 12.19 -28.66 4.33
C TYR A 166 12.29 -29.53 5.60
N GLU A 167 13.15 -29.18 6.55
CA GLU A 167 13.18 -29.82 7.87
C GLU A 167 11.94 -29.46 8.70
N ASP A 168 11.49 -28.20 8.64
CA ASP A 168 10.29 -27.72 9.34
C ASP A 168 8.98 -28.08 8.64
N TYR A 169 8.99 -28.17 7.31
CA TYR A 169 7.82 -28.42 6.44
C TYR A 169 8.03 -29.67 5.56
N PRO A 170 8.27 -30.86 6.14
CA PRO A 170 8.56 -32.07 5.37
C PRO A 170 7.38 -32.57 4.52
N PHE A 171 6.16 -32.11 4.82
CA PHE A 171 4.95 -32.42 4.07
C PHE A 171 4.80 -31.59 2.78
N ASP A 172 5.54 -30.48 2.65
CA ASP A 172 5.56 -29.65 1.44
C ASP A 172 6.67 -30.09 0.47
N GLU A 173 6.64 -31.37 0.07
CA GLU A 173 7.66 -31.98 -0.80
C GLU A 173 7.81 -31.24 -2.15
N GLU A 174 6.73 -30.62 -2.63
CA GLU A 174 6.70 -29.87 -3.90
C GLU A 174 7.07 -28.39 -3.73
N GLY A 175 7.26 -27.90 -2.50
CA GLY A 175 7.57 -26.51 -2.22
C GLY A 175 6.45 -25.54 -2.59
N ARG A 176 5.18 -25.92 -2.43
CA ARG A 176 4.03 -25.06 -2.74
C ARG A 176 3.93 -23.85 -1.82
N GLU A 177 4.45 -23.95 -0.60
CA GLU A 177 4.44 -22.88 0.40
C GLU A 177 5.82 -22.25 0.61
N ILE A 178 6.81 -22.59 -0.22
CA ILE A 178 8.20 -22.15 -0.05
C ILE A 178 8.43 -20.68 -0.43
N GLY A 179 7.50 -20.06 -1.16
CA GLY A 179 7.69 -18.80 -1.84
C GLY A 179 8.11 -17.64 -0.94
N ILE A 180 7.55 -17.52 0.27
CA ILE A 180 7.92 -16.46 1.22
C ILE A 180 9.29 -16.76 1.85
N ALA A 181 9.54 -18.01 2.27
CA ALA A 181 10.83 -18.43 2.82
C ALA A 181 11.99 -18.18 1.85
N LEU A 182 11.84 -18.58 0.58
CA LEU A 182 12.84 -18.34 -0.46
C LEU A 182 13.06 -16.85 -0.71
N ALA A 183 11.98 -16.05 -0.77
CA ALA A 183 12.10 -14.61 -0.98
C ALA A 183 12.79 -13.91 0.21
N ILE A 184 12.58 -14.38 1.44
CA ILE A 184 13.26 -13.89 2.64
C ILE A 184 14.77 -14.21 2.59
N LEU A 185 15.16 -15.41 2.14
CA LEU A 185 16.57 -15.75 1.94
C LEU A 185 17.23 -14.81 0.93
N GLN A 186 16.58 -14.54 -0.21
CA GLN A 186 17.05 -13.57 -1.21
C GLN A 186 17.16 -12.15 -0.65
N PHE A 187 16.23 -11.75 0.23
CA PHE A 187 16.28 -10.48 0.95
C PHE A 187 17.51 -10.38 1.86
N LYS A 188 17.82 -11.44 2.61
CA LYS A 188 19.00 -11.49 3.48
C LYS A 188 20.30 -11.42 2.68
N GLU A 189 20.37 -12.09 1.53
CA GLU A 189 21.56 -12.07 0.67
C GLU A 189 21.96 -10.66 0.22
N ILE A 190 20.98 -9.77 0.02
CA ILE A 190 21.23 -8.36 -0.33
C ILE A 190 21.35 -7.43 0.89
N GLY A 191 21.40 -7.99 2.11
CA GLY A 191 21.60 -7.25 3.35
C GLY A 191 20.35 -6.55 3.89
N LEU A 192 19.15 -6.90 3.42
CA LEU A 192 17.91 -6.37 3.99
C LEU A 192 17.50 -7.18 5.23
N ASP A 193 17.06 -6.47 6.27
CA ASP A 193 16.58 -7.08 7.50
C ASP A 193 15.18 -7.70 7.30
N PRO A 194 15.03 -9.03 7.41
CA PRO A 194 13.75 -9.70 7.23
C PRO A 194 12.74 -9.39 8.36
N ASN A 195 13.18 -8.83 9.49
CA ASN A 195 12.29 -8.38 10.56
C ASN A 195 11.45 -7.15 10.16
N LEU A 196 11.78 -6.53 9.03
CA LEU A 196 10.98 -5.45 8.43
C LEU A 196 9.73 -5.97 7.71
N LEU A 197 9.56 -7.29 7.58
CA LEU A 197 8.30 -7.93 7.23
C LEU A 197 7.47 -8.15 8.50
N ARG A 198 6.23 -7.70 8.50
CA ARG A 198 5.25 -7.90 9.58
C ARG A 198 3.93 -8.36 9.01
N PHE A 199 3.18 -9.07 9.84
CA PHE A 199 1.80 -9.45 9.59
C PHE A 199 1.01 -9.04 10.81
N ASP A 200 -0.08 -8.31 10.61
CA ASP A 200 -0.99 -7.89 11.67
C ASP A 200 -2.43 -8.05 11.19
N THR A 201 -3.32 -8.42 12.11
CA THR A 201 -4.77 -8.33 11.92
C THR A 201 -5.28 -7.07 12.60
N MET A 202 -5.79 -6.10 11.83
CA MET A 202 -6.30 -4.82 12.33
C MET A 202 -7.70 -4.54 11.81
N GLU A 203 -8.66 -4.32 12.71
CA GLU A 203 -10.05 -3.97 12.36
C GLU A 203 -10.73 -4.99 11.40
N GLY A 204 -10.30 -6.25 11.43
CA GLY A 204 -10.79 -7.31 10.53
C GLY A 204 -10.10 -7.33 9.16
N GLU A 205 -9.07 -6.51 8.96
CA GLU A 205 -8.18 -6.60 7.80
C GLU A 205 -6.92 -7.36 8.17
N HIS A 206 -6.49 -8.28 7.31
CA HIS A 206 -5.16 -8.89 7.39
C HIS A 206 -4.20 -8.05 6.58
N VAL A 207 -3.09 -7.65 7.20
CA VAL A 207 -2.16 -6.70 6.60
C VAL A 207 -0.75 -7.21 6.72
N PHE A 208 -0.15 -7.56 5.59
CA PHE A 208 1.29 -7.71 5.48
C PHE A 208 1.93 -6.34 5.29
N ARG A 209 2.91 -6.00 6.12
CA ARG A 209 3.72 -4.78 5.96
C ARG A 209 5.17 -5.15 5.70
N LEU A 210 5.73 -4.57 4.66
CA LEU A 210 7.12 -4.75 4.28
C LEU A 210 7.79 -3.39 4.23
N GLU A 211 8.87 -3.20 4.99
CA GLU A 211 9.68 -1.99 4.95
C GLU A 211 11.05 -2.31 4.32
N ILE A 212 11.50 -1.49 3.36
CA ILE A 212 12.71 -1.70 2.58
C ILE A 212 13.57 -0.45 2.69
N GLY A 213 14.66 -0.53 3.45
CA GLY A 213 15.57 0.58 3.67
C GLY A 213 16.62 0.70 2.59
N PHE A 214 16.96 1.94 2.23
CA PHE A 214 17.93 2.19 1.17
C PHE A 214 19.40 2.12 1.64
N ASP A 215 19.69 2.56 2.86
CA ASP A 215 21.05 2.67 3.40
C ASP A 215 21.14 2.09 4.84
N GLY A 216 20.27 1.13 5.18
CA GLY A 216 20.19 0.57 6.55
C GLY A 216 19.53 1.50 7.58
N GLU A 217 19.16 2.73 7.20
CA GLU A 217 18.54 3.74 8.06
C GLU A 217 17.00 3.79 7.96
N ILE A 218 16.33 2.68 7.65
CA ILE A 218 14.90 2.63 8.02
C ILE A 218 14.81 2.43 9.52
N LEU A 219 14.59 3.53 10.22
CA LEU A 219 13.89 3.48 11.49
C LEU A 219 12.47 3.04 11.16
N SER A 220 12.13 1.83 11.61
CA SER A 220 10.82 1.27 11.34
C SER A 220 9.74 2.21 11.86
N LEU A 221 8.55 2.25 11.25
CA LEU A 221 7.51 3.19 11.69
C LEU A 221 7.21 3.03 13.19
N ARG A 222 7.27 1.79 13.68
CA ARG A 222 7.22 1.43 15.10
C ARG A 222 8.37 2.02 15.90
N THR A 223 9.61 1.89 15.44
CA THR A 223 10.78 2.46 16.13
C THR A 223 10.68 3.98 16.22
N LYS A 224 10.17 4.63 15.17
CA LYS A 224 9.89 6.07 15.21
C LYS A 224 8.82 6.41 16.24
N LEU A 225 7.71 5.66 16.28
CA LEU A 225 6.68 5.82 17.31
C LEU A 225 7.20 5.54 18.73
N GLU A 226 8.02 4.50 18.91
CA GLU A 226 8.62 4.11 20.20
C GLU A 226 9.66 5.15 20.68
N ASN A 227 10.36 5.80 19.75
CA ASN A 227 11.31 6.87 20.02
C ASN A 227 10.64 8.26 20.15
N ASP A 228 9.30 8.33 20.08
CA ASP A 228 8.53 9.58 20.05
C ASP A 228 8.99 10.53 18.91
N GLU A 229 9.55 9.95 17.84
CA GLU A 229 9.90 10.65 16.63
C GLU A 229 8.63 11.03 15.86
N ASP A 230 8.67 12.20 15.24
CA ASP A 230 7.52 12.79 14.57
C ASP A 230 7.15 12.01 13.30
N VAL A 231 6.26 11.02 13.43
CA VAL A 231 5.71 10.23 12.32
C VAL A 231 4.61 11.02 11.61
N ARG A 232 5.01 12.07 10.88
CA ARG A 232 4.05 12.85 10.09
C ARG A 232 3.78 12.17 8.75
N PRO A 233 2.52 12.15 8.27
CA PRO A 233 2.18 11.65 6.94
C PRO A 233 2.80 12.48 5.80
N PHE A 234 3.33 13.68 6.09
CA PHE A 234 3.97 14.57 5.12
C PHE A 234 5.29 15.11 5.66
N ARG A 235 6.31 15.22 4.80
CA ARG A 235 7.57 15.89 5.14
C ARG A 235 7.36 17.39 5.29
N PHE A 236 8.18 18.02 6.13
CA PHE A 236 8.35 19.46 6.19
C PHE A 236 8.76 20.01 4.80
N HIS A 237 8.06 21.04 4.35
CA HIS A 237 8.34 21.72 3.08
C HIS A 237 9.57 22.63 3.15
N SER A 238 10.04 22.95 4.36
CA SER A 238 11.27 23.74 4.57
C SER A 238 11.96 23.40 5.89
N GLN A 239 13.24 23.77 6.00
CA GLN A 239 14.02 23.65 7.25
C GLN A 239 13.42 24.48 8.39
N ALA A 240 12.79 25.62 8.09
CA ALA A 240 12.10 26.45 9.07
C ALA A 240 10.90 25.71 9.71
N GLU A 241 10.20 24.90 8.93
CA GLU A 241 9.07 24.08 9.42
C GLU A 241 9.56 22.92 10.31
N LYS A 242 10.75 22.39 10.03
CA LYS A 242 11.44 21.36 10.82
C LYS A 242 11.95 21.89 12.18
N GLU A 243 12.30 23.17 12.25
CA GLU A 243 12.86 23.82 13.45
C GLU A 243 11.80 24.31 14.45
N GLY A 244 10.53 23.95 14.23
CA GLY A 244 9.46 24.22 15.18
C GLY A 244 9.00 25.68 15.18
N GLU A 245 9.37 26.47 14.17
CA GLU A 245 8.65 27.71 13.91
C GLU A 245 7.21 27.31 13.57
N THR A 246 6.31 27.64 14.51
CA THR A 246 4.90 27.68 14.23
C THR A 246 4.76 28.57 13.02
N ILE A 247 4.37 27.99 11.88
CA ILE A 247 3.98 28.76 10.71
C ILE A 247 3.02 29.82 11.27
N SER A 248 3.45 31.08 11.20
CA SER A 248 2.69 32.19 11.79
C SER A 248 1.23 31.98 11.44
N PRO A 249 0.30 32.07 12.41
CA PRO A 249 -1.08 31.65 12.24
C PRO A 249 -1.56 32.13 10.88
N TRP A 250 -1.92 31.15 10.03
CA TRP A 250 -2.14 31.38 8.61
C TRP A 250 -2.97 32.63 8.44
N LYS A 251 -2.49 33.56 7.62
CA LYS A 251 -3.20 34.81 7.38
C LYS A 251 -4.61 34.46 6.90
N ILE A 252 -5.58 34.69 7.76
CA ILE A 252 -6.98 34.44 7.46
C ILE A 252 -7.58 35.68 6.85
N SER A 253 -8.30 35.49 5.76
CA SER A 253 -8.92 36.57 4.98
C SER A 253 -10.42 36.30 4.87
N VAL A 254 -11.23 37.36 4.93
CA VAL A 254 -12.70 37.23 4.85
C VAL A 254 -13.11 37.36 3.38
N CYS A 255 -13.76 36.33 2.85
CA CYS A 255 -14.29 36.36 1.49
C CYS A 255 -15.42 37.39 1.36
N LYS A 256 -15.28 38.35 0.45
CA LYS A 256 -16.32 39.36 0.18
C LYS A 256 -17.62 38.78 -0.41
N ILE A 257 -17.57 37.57 -0.98
CA ILE A 257 -18.76 36.92 -1.58
C ILE A 257 -19.56 36.15 -0.54
N CYS A 258 -18.93 35.25 0.22
CA CYS A 258 -19.63 34.37 1.15
C CYS A 258 -19.49 34.76 2.63
N GLY A 259 -18.69 35.78 2.96
CA GLY A 259 -18.44 36.23 4.33
C GLY A 259 -17.62 35.25 5.17
N ARG A 260 -17.15 34.13 4.61
CA ARG A 260 -16.36 33.14 5.34
C ARG A 260 -14.94 33.63 5.55
N THR A 261 -14.44 33.44 6.76
CA THR A 261 -13.01 33.49 7.05
C THR A 261 -12.35 32.26 6.48
N VAL A 262 -11.42 32.45 5.54
CA VAL A 262 -10.71 31.37 4.85
C VAL A 262 -9.20 31.58 4.94
N ASP A 263 -8.46 30.48 4.80
CA ASP A 263 -7.00 30.49 4.69
C ASP A 263 -6.55 31.20 3.40
N ASP A 264 -5.48 32.01 3.47
CA ASP A 264 -4.98 32.78 2.32
C ASP A 264 -4.61 31.88 1.12
N ARG A 265 -4.26 30.60 1.33
CA ARG A 265 -3.93 29.65 0.25
C ARG A 265 -5.11 29.34 -0.67
N ILE A 266 -6.32 29.52 -0.16
CA ILE A 266 -7.57 29.37 -0.93
C ILE A 266 -8.26 30.72 -1.11
N PHE A 267 -7.55 31.83 -0.91
CA PHE A 267 -8.05 33.19 -1.05
C PHE A 267 -7.32 33.90 -2.19
N PHE A 268 -8.08 34.57 -3.05
CA PHE A 268 -7.56 35.35 -4.15
C PHE A 268 -7.74 36.84 -3.81
N HIS A 269 -6.64 37.52 -3.50
CA HIS A 269 -6.62 38.99 -3.33
C HIS A 269 -7.03 39.70 -4.62
N THR A 270 -6.65 39.15 -5.76
CA THR A 270 -7.13 39.54 -7.09
C THR A 270 -7.32 38.27 -7.91
N VAL A 271 -8.43 38.17 -8.63
CA VAL A 271 -8.69 37.03 -9.51
C VAL A 271 -7.69 37.06 -10.67
N PRO A 272 -6.93 35.96 -10.92
CA PRO A 272 -5.98 35.91 -12.01
C PRO A 272 -6.64 36.15 -13.38
N PRO A 273 -5.99 36.89 -14.30
CA PRO A 273 -6.60 37.29 -15.58
C PRO A 273 -6.86 36.11 -16.54
N ASP A 274 -6.23 34.96 -16.31
CA ASP A 274 -6.42 33.69 -17.01
C ASP A 274 -7.68 32.93 -16.57
N VAL A 275 -8.37 33.40 -15.53
CA VAL A 275 -9.62 32.80 -15.05
C VAL A 275 -10.81 33.22 -15.92
N SER A 276 -11.29 32.30 -16.76
CA SER A 276 -12.47 32.50 -17.62
C SER A 276 -13.78 32.31 -16.84
N ALA A 277 -14.40 33.40 -16.42
CA ALA A 277 -15.68 33.38 -15.70
C ALA A 277 -16.89 33.17 -16.63
N LYS A 278 -17.96 32.54 -16.11
CA LYS A 278 -19.28 32.37 -16.76
C LYS A 278 -20.03 33.69 -16.91
N ALA A 279 -19.90 34.59 -15.93
CA ALA A 279 -20.48 35.93 -15.95
C ALA A 279 -19.50 36.92 -16.60
N LYS A 280 -20.02 37.89 -17.37
CA LYS A 280 -19.20 38.95 -18.00
C LYS A 280 -18.42 39.78 -16.98
N ASP A 281 -18.95 39.90 -15.76
CA ASP A 281 -18.33 40.60 -14.65
C ASP A 281 -18.49 39.74 -13.39
N LEU A 282 -17.38 39.39 -12.75
CA LEU A 282 -17.41 38.85 -11.39
C LEU A 282 -17.89 39.96 -10.45
N PRO A 283 -18.86 39.72 -9.56
CA PRO A 283 -19.37 40.76 -8.65
C PRO A 283 -18.26 41.33 -7.74
N PHE A 284 -17.19 40.56 -7.52
CA PHE A 284 -15.97 41.00 -6.87
C PHE A 284 -14.77 40.42 -7.63
N THR A 285 -13.89 41.28 -8.14
CA THR A 285 -12.61 40.90 -8.78
C THR A 285 -11.48 40.73 -7.77
N GLU A 286 -11.75 41.09 -6.51
CA GLU A 286 -10.78 41.13 -5.42
C GLU A 286 -11.36 40.43 -4.18
N GLU A 287 -10.49 39.81 -3.40
CA GLU A 287 -10.79 39.23 -2.08
C GLU A 287 -11.88 38.13 -2.08
N VAL A 288 -11.68 37.12 -2.95
CA VAL A 288 -12.62 36.01 -3.17
C VAL A 288 -11.99 34.66 -2.80
N CYS A 289 -12.73 33.77 -2.12
CA CYS A 289 -12.23 32.42 -1.85
C CYS A 289 -12.41 31.48 -3.05
N ALA A 290 -11.57 30.45 -3.13
CA ALA A 290 -11.53 29.47 -4.22
C ALA A 290 -12.88 28.77 -4.44
N TRP A 291 -13.65 28.53 -3.38
CA TRP A 291 -14.99 27.92 -3.49
C TRP A 291 -16.01 28.85 -4.12
N CYS A 292 -15.94 30.15 -3.84
CA CYS A 292 -16.82 31.11 -4.51
C CYS A 292 -16.39 31.28 -5.95
N LEU A 293 -15.09 31.40 -6.21
CA LEU A 293 -14.55 31.54 -7.56
C LEU A 293 -14.88 30.34 -8.45
N SER A 294 -14.81 29.11 -7.92
CA SER A 294 -15.13 27.88 -8.66
C SER A 294 -16.57 27.84 -9.17
N GLY A 295 -17.52 28.44 -8.43
CA GLY A 295 -18.92 28.59 -8.87
C GLY A 295 -19.07 29.44 -10.14
N TYR A 296 -18.10 30.30 -10.42
CA TYR A 296 -18.10 31.19 -11.60
C TYR A 296 -17.19 30.70 -12.73
N LEU A 297 -16.43 29.61 -12.57
CA LEU A 297 -15.57 29.10 -13.66
C LEU A 297 -16.41 28.46 -14.78
N LYS A 298 -16.03 28.72 -16.04
CA LYS A 298 -16.44 27.87 -17.17
C LYS A 298 -15.64 26.57 -17.09
N LEU A 299 -16.33 25.45 -16.87
CA LEU A 299 -15.77 24.11 -17.14
C LEU A 299 -15.63 23.94 -18.66
#